data_AF-A0A970MUD8-F1
#
_entry.id   AF-A0A970MUD8-F1
#
_cell.length_a   1.000
_cell.length_b   1.000
_cell.length_c   1.000
_cell.angle_alpha   90.00
_cell.angle_beta   90.00
_cell.angle_gamma   90.00
#
_symmetry.space_group_name_H-M   'P 1'
#
loop_
_entity.id
_entity.type
_entity.pdbx_description
1 polymer ?
#
loop_
_entity_poly.entity_id
_entity_poly.type
_entity_poly.pdbx_seq_one_letter_code
_entity_poly.pdbx_strand_id
1 'polypeptide(L)'
;MTGFSSSRDDLVASLRAYTTHLSAQHEALQQLSSTTSHIRETLDAQSAPDISDDLVKRQNELEKYTALCEDAAQDESLIDAALDAANCANEELNAIARSIITIREDSRSLAEEIIHCQAECESLLKQRLQATSDAIRRSAQRRKLDAAYGPAVSHEIPTFMDKQQ
;
A
#
# COMPACT_ATOMS: atom_id res chain seq x y z
N MET A 1 -5.78 0.85 14.75
CA MET A 1 -5.69 0.25 13.40
C MET A 1 -5.32 -1.21 13.50
N THR A 2 -6.30 -2.10 13.74
CA THR A 2 -6.07 -3.56 13.94
C THR A 2 -7.01 -4.44 13.10
N GLY A 3 -7.81 -3.85 12.21
CA GLY A 3 -8.81 -4.58 11.41
C GLY A 3 -8.24 -5.46 10.29
N PHE A 4 -7.01 -5.20 9.83
CA PHE A 4 -6.43 -5.89 8.67
C PHE A 4 -6.04 -7.36 8.93
N SER A 5 -5.88 -7.79 10.18
CA SER A 5 -5.49 -9.17 10.50
C SER A 5 -6.66 -10.14 10.35
N SER A 6 -7.85 -9.72 10.83
CA SER A 6 -8.98 -10.65 11.00
C SER A 6 -9.42 -11.27 9.67
N SER A 7 -9.70 -10.45 8.66
CA SER A 7 -10.25 -10.94 7.38
C SER A 7 -9.31 -11.89 6.64
N ARG A 8 -7.99 -11.66 6.71
CA ARG A 8 -6.99 -12.54 6.11
C ARG A 8 -6.86 -13.86 6.88
N ASP A 9 -6.87 -13.79 8.21
CA ASP A 9 -6.78 -14.97 9.06
C ASP A 9 -8.02 -15.87 8.88
N ASP A 10 -9.19 -15.25 8.72
CA ASP A 10 -10.46 -15.94 8.43
C ASP A 10 -10.44 -16.61 7.04
N LEU A 11 -9.94 -15.92 6.00
CA LEU A 11 -9.74 -16.49 4.66
C LEU A 11 -8.83 -17.74 4.69
N VAL A 12 -7.70 -17.64 5.39
CA VAL A 12 -6.73 -18.74 5.51
C VAL A 12 -7.34 -19.90 6.29
N ALA A 13 -8.14 -19.63 7.32
CA ALA A 13 -8.85 -20.66 8.08
C ALA A 13 -9.88 -21.40 7.21
N SER A 14 -10.72 -20.68 6.46
CA SER A 14 -11.74 -21.28 5.57
C SER A 14 -11.11 -22.12 4.45
N LEU A 15 -10.04 -21.63 3.82
CA LEU A 15 -9.32 -22.40 2.79
C LEU A 15 -8.67 -23.66 3.37
N ARG A 16 -8.08 -23.58 4.58
CA ARG A 16 -7.53 -24.76 5.25
C ARG A 16 -8.62 -25.79 5.53
N ALA A 17 -9.76 -25.36 6.08
CA ALA A 17 -10.90 -26.23 6.35
C ALA A 17 -11.38 -26.95 5.07
N TYR A 18 -11.54 -26.20 3.98
CA TYR A 18 -11.90 -26.77 2.68
C TYR A 18 -10.86 -27.78 2.18
N THR A 19 -9.56 -27.46 2.23
CA THR A 19 -8.51 -28.39 1.80
C THR A 19 -8.46 -29.67 2.62
N THR A 20 -8.71 -29.59 3.93
CA THR A 20 -8.78 -30.77 4.80
C THR A 20 -10.00 -31.63 4.50
N HIS A 21 -11.14 -31.01 4.20
CA HIS A 21 -12.35 -31.72 3.82
C HIS A 21 -12.14 -32.49 2.50
N LEU A 22 -11.56 -31.82 1.50
CA LEU A 22 -11.25 -32.41 0.21
C LEU A 22 -10.21 -33.54 0.30
N SER A 23 -9.23 -33.44 1.21
CA SER A 23 -8.29 -34.56 1.43
C SER A 23 -8.97 -35.77 2.07
N ALA A 24 -9.89 -35.55 3.02
CA ALA A 24 -10.64 -36.63 3.66
C ALA A 24 -11.56 -37.36 2.66
N GLN A 25 -12.23 -36.62 1.78
CA GLN A 25 -13.01 -37.21 0.68
C GLN A 25 -12.13 -38.03 -0.28
N HIS A 26 -10.94 -37.52 -0.62
CA HIS A 26 -10.01 -38.22 -1.49
C HIS A 26 -9.51 -39.53 -0.86
N GLU A 27 -9.19 -39.53 0.43
CA GLU A 27 -8.77 -40.73 1.17
C GLU A 27 -9.89 -41.77 1.20
N ALA A 28 -11.13 -41.37 1.48
CA ALA A 28 -12.28 -42.27 1.47
C ALA A 28 -12.52 -42.92 0.09
N LEU A 29 -12.35 -42.15 -0.99
CA LEU A 29 -12.40 -42.68 -2.37
C LEU A 29 -11.28 -43.67 -2.67
N GLN A 30 -10.06 -43.41 -2.19
CA GLN A 30 -8.94 -44.34 -2.35
C GLN A 30 -9.20 -45.67 -1.62
N GLN A 31 -9.74 -45.60 -0.40
CA GLN A 31 -10.12 -46.79 0.38
C GLN A 31 -11.19 -47.61 -0.35
N LEU A 32 -12.25 -46.96 -0.83
CA LEU A 32 -13.30 -47.58 -1.65
C LEU A 32 -12.73 -48.22 -2.93
N SER A 33 -11.81 -47.53 -3.61
CA SER A 33 -11.17 -48.07 -4.80
C SER A 33 -10.34 -49.31 -4.46
N SER A 34 -9.58 -49.28 -3.37
CA SER A 34 -8.75 -50.40 -2.92
C SER A 34 -9.60 -51.61 -2.54
N THR A 35 -10.67 -51.43 -1.76
CA THR A 35 -11.58 -52.53 -1.41
C THR A 35 -12.32 -53.06 -2.63
N THR A 36 -12.69 -52.20 -3.59
CA THR A 36 -13.24 -52.64 -4.89
C THR A 36 -12.28 -53.56 -5.64
N SER A 37 -11.02 -53.16 -5.75
CA SER A 37 -10.00 -53.96 -6.44
C SER A 37 -9.79 -55.29 -5.74
N HIS A 38 -9.72 -55.30 -4.41
CA HIS A 38 -9.57 -56.53 -3.63
C HIS A 38 -10.72 -57.51 -3.85
N ILE A 39 -11.98 -57.03 -3.78
CA ILE A 39 -13.16 -57.85 -4.05
C ILE A 39 -13.08 -58.47 -5.45
N ARG A 40 -12.70 -57.70 -6.47
CA ARG A 40 -12.55 -58.21 -7.84
C ARG A 40 -11.47 -59.29 -7.94
N GLU A 41 -10.30 -59.05 -7.35
CA GLU A 41 -9.22 -60.04 -7.35
C GLU A 41 -9.65 -61.36 -6.68
N THR A 42 -10.38 -61.28 -5.56
CA THR A 42 -10.87 -62.45 -4.84
C THR A 42 -11.94 -63.20 -5.64
N LEU A 43 -12.84 -62.47 -6.32
CA LEU A 43 -13.85 -63.03 -7.24
C LEU A 43 -13.23 -63.73 -8.45
N ASP A 44 -12.16 -63.16 -9.03
CA ASP A 44 -11.49 -63.72 -10.21
C ASP A 44 -10.63 -64.95 -9.87
N ALA A 45 -10.08 -65.02 -8.65
CA ALA A 45 -9.16 -66.08 -8.23
C ALA A 45 -9.84 -67.37 -7.72
N GLN A 46 -11.10 -67.29 -7.28
CA GLN A 46 -11.77 -68.39 -6.58
C GLN A 46 -13.09 -68.78 -7.26
N SER A 47 -13.41 -70.08 -7.27
CA SER A 47 -14.66 -70.60 -7.88
C SER A 47 -15.92 -70.30 -7.03
N ALA A 48 -15.76 -70.16 -5.70
CA ALA A 48 -16.82 -69.79 -4.77
C ALA A 48 -16.25 -69.03 -3.54
N PRO A 49 -15.73 -67.81 -3.74
CA PRO A 49 -15.18 -67.00 -2.65
C PRO A 49 -16.26 -66.50 -1.70
N ASP A 50 -15.96 -66.52 -0.40
CA ASP A 50 -16.72 -65.78 0.59
C ASP A 50 -16.17 -64.35 0.69
N ILE A 51 -16.96 -63.38 0.23
CA ILE A 51 -16.63 -61.95 0.23
C ILE A 51 -17.51 -61.15 1.20
N SER A 52 -18.19 -61.83 2.12
CA SER A 52 -19.18 -61.21 3.01
C SER A 52 -18.56 -60.07 3.85
N ASP A 53 -17.37 -60.31 4.39
CA ASP A 53 -16.65 -59.32 5.20
C ASP A 53 -16.19 -58.11 4.37
N ASP A 54 -15.73 -58.35 3.14
CA ASP A 54 -15.32 -57.27 2.23
C ASP A 54 -16.51 -56.42 1.78
N LEU A 55 -17.68 -57.02 1.57
CA LEU A 55 -18.91 -56.30 1.26
C LEU A 55 -19.38 -55.44 2.43
N VAL A 56 -19.31 -55.95 3.66
CA VAL A 56 -19.61 -55.16 4.87
C VAL A 56 -18.63 -54.00 5.03
N LYS A 57 -17.34 -54.25 4.81
CA LYS A 57 -16.31 -53.20 4.84
C LYS A 57 -16.59 -52.12 3.79
N ARG A 58 -16.90 -52.51 2.56
CA ARG A 58 -17.27 -51.58 1.47
C ARG A 58 -18.51 -50.76 1.80
N GLN A 59 -19.53 -51.37 2.39
CA GLN A 59 -20.76 -50.68 2.78
C GLN A 59 -20.47 -49.58 3.81
N ASN A 60 -19.67 -49.90 4.83
CA ASN A 60 -19.25 -48.92 5.85
C ASN A 60 -18.41 -47.78 5.24
N GLU A 61 -17.56 -48.06 4.26
CA GLU A 61 -16.77 -47.05 3.54
C GLU A 61 -17.67 -46.15 2.67
N LEU A 62 -18.70 -46.70 2.03
CA LEU A 62 -19.68 -45.95 1.25
C LEU A 62 -20.50 -45.01 2.13
N GLU A 63 -20.93 -45.45 3.31
CA GLU A 63 -21.67 -44.63 4.26
C GLU A 63 -20.81 -43.45 4.74
N LYS A 64 -19.53 -43.69 5.05
CA LYS A 64 -18.57 -42.63 5.41
C LYS A 64 -18.38 -41.63 4.27
N TYR A 65 -18.19 -42.11 3.04
CA TYR A 65 -18.03 -41.24 1.88
C TYR A 65 -19.28 -40.40 1.61
N THR A 66 -20.46 -41.01 1.70
CA THR A 66 -21.75 -40.33 1.49
C THR A 66 -21.96 -39.23 2.53
N ALA A 67 -21.66 -39.48 3.80
CA ALA A 67 -21.72 -38.47 4.85
C ALA A 67 -20.76 -37.29 4.59
N LEU A 68 -19.56 -37.55 4.08
CA LEU A 68 -18.60 -36.50 3.67
C LEU A 68 -19.07 -35.71 2.43
N CYS A 69 -19.87 -36.32 1.55
CA CYS A 69 -20.41 -35.64 0.38
C CYS A 69 -21.67 -34.81 0.70
N GLU A 70 -22.45 -35.20 1.70
CA GLU A 70 -23.61 -34.41 2.16
C GLU A 70 -23.19 -33.07 2.78
N ASP A 71 -21.96 -32.98 3.31
CA ASP A 71 -21.39 -31.73 3.83
C ASP A 71 -20.86 -30.79 2.72
N ALA A 72 -20.98 -31.16 1.45
CA ALA A 72 -20.55 -30.33 0.31
C ALA A 72 -21.29 -28.98 0.20
N ALA A 73 -22.46 -28.83 0.82
CA ALA A 73 -23.14 -27.53 0.93
C ALA A 73 -22.37 -26.53 1.80
N GLN A 74 -21.57 -26.99 2.75
CA GLN A 74 -20.65 -26.12 3.50
C GLN A 74 -19.48 -25.66 2.64
N ASP A 75 -19.02 -26.48 1.70
CA ASP A 75 -17.89 -26.16 0.82
C ASP A 75 -18.17 -24.97 -0.11
N GLU A 76 -19.36 -24.90 -0.73
CA GLU A 76 -19.75 -23.72 -1.53
C GLU A 76 -19.78 -22.45 -0.67
N SER A 77 -20.34 -22.53 0.54
CA SER A 77 -20.39 -21.36 1.44
C SER A 77 -19.01 -20.89 1.91
N LEU A 78 -18.06 -21.81 2.10
CA LEU A 78 -16.69 -21.49 2.47
C LEU A 78 -15.93 -20.86 1.31
N ILE A 79 -16.18 -21.29 0.08
CA ILE A 79 -15.61 -20.71 -1.14
C ILE A 79 -16.16 -19.31 -1.38
N ASP A 80 -17.47 -19.12 -1.24
CA ASP A 80 -18.11 -17.80 -1.39
C ASP A 80 -17.60 -16.82 -0.34
N ALA A 81 -17.53 -17.23 0.93
CA ALA A 81 -16.95 -16.41 2.00
C ALA A 81 -15.47 -16.07 1.75
N ALA A 82 -14.69 -17.00 1.20
CA ALA A 82 -13.31 -16.77 0.82
C ALA A 82 -13.17 -15.78 -0.35
N LEU A 83 -14.05 -15.88 -1.35
CA LEU A 83 -14.10 -14.95 -2.48
C LEU A 83 -14.48 -13.53 -2.04
N ASP A 84 -15.48 -13.41 -1.17
CA ASP A 84 -15.92 -12.12 -0.62
C ASP A 84 -14.81 -11.46 0.21
N ALA A 85 -14.12 -12.23 1.06
CA ALA A 85 -12.97 -11.74 1.81
C ALA A 85 -11.83 -11.28 0.89
N ALA A 86 -11.55 -12.02 -0.18
CA ALA A 86 -10.52 -11.66 -1.15
C ALA A 86 -10.89 -10.39 -1.94
N ASN A 87 -12.15 -10.24 -2.34
CA ASN A 87 -12.65 -9.05 -3.02
C ASN A 87 -12.55 -7.81 -2.13
N CYS A 88 -12.99 -7.91 -0.87
CA CYS A 88 -12.88 -6.84 0.12
C CYS A 88 -11.42 -6.40 0.33
N ALA A 89 -10.51 -7.36 0.54
CA ALA A 89 -9.09 -7.05 0.70
C ALA A 89 -8.49 -6.34 -0.54
N ASN A 90 -8.93 -6.71 -1.74
CA ASN A 90 -8.47 -6.09 -2.98
C ASN A 90 -8.99 -4.64 -3.13
N GLU A 91 -10.22 -4.37 -2.73
CA GLU A 91 -10.78 -3.02 -2.68
C GLU A 91 -10.02 -2.12 -1.68
N GLU A 92 -9.71 -2.64 -0.49
CA GLU A 92 -8.91 -1.92 0.50
C GLU A 92 -7.50 -1.60 -0.01
N LEU A 93 -6.82 -2.56 -0.65
CA LEU A 93 -5.51 -2.34 -1.27
C LEU A 93 -5.56 -1.25 -2.34
N ASN A 94 -6.62 -1.23 -3.16
CA ASN A 94 -6.84 -0.19 -4.16
C ASN A 94 -7.09 1.18 -3.51
N ALA A 95 -7.83 1.25 -2.40
CA ALA A 95 -8.03 2.48 -1.65
C ALA A 95 -6.71 3.02 -1.07
N ILE A 96 -5.88 2.14 -0.51
CA ILE A 96 -4.54 2.49 0.00
C ILE A 96 -3.64 2.98 -1.15
N ALA A 97 -3.64 2.29 -2.29
CA ALA A 97 -2.86 2.70 -3.45
C ALA A 97 -3.22 4.11 -3.92
N ARG A 98 -4.52 4.44 -4.00
CA ARG A 98 -5.00 5.79 -4.33
C ARG A 98 -4.53 6.81 -3.30
N SER A 99 -4.65 6.51 -2.01
CA SER A 99 -4.19 7.39 -0.92
C SER A 99 -2.68 7.70 -1.02
N ILE A 100 -1.85 6.69 -1.32
CA ILE A 100 -0.41 6.86 -1.51
C ILE A 100 -0.10 7.76 -2.71
N ILE A 101 -0.84 7.61 -3.82
CA ILE A 101 -0.68 8.47 -4.99
C ILE A 101 -0.99 9.93 -4.62
N THR A 102 -2.11 10.18 -3.94
CA THR A 102 -2.49 11.52 -3.48
C THR A 102 -1.42 12.13 -2.57
N ILE A 103 -0.93 11.39 -1.57
CA ILE A 103 0.14 11.88 -0.67
C ILE A 103 1.40 12.25 -1.45
N ARG A 104 1.76 11.48 -2.47
CA ARG A 104 2.92 11.78 -3.33
C ARG A 104 2.72 13.05 -4.14
N GLU A 105 1.53 13.23 -4.70
CA GLU A 105 1.18 14.45 -5.44
C GLU A 105 1.21 15.68 -4.53
N ASP A 106 0.61 15.59 -3.34
CA ASP A 106 0.62 16.66 -2.33
C ASP A 106 2.05 16.98 -1.88
N SER A 107 2.87 15.96 -1.62
CA SER A 107 4.27 16.13 -1.23
C SER A 107 5.09 16.81 -2.33
N ARG A 108 4.80 16.49 -3.60
CA ARG A 108 5.44 17.12 -4.74
C ARG A 108 5.02 18.59 -4.86
N SER A 109 3.72 18.88 -4.75
CA SER A 109 3.20 20.25 -4.77
C SER A 109 3.86 21.09 -3.67
N LEU A 110 3.92 20.57 -2.45
CA LEU A 110 4.56 21.24 -1.32
C LEU A 110 6.06 21.49 -1.58
N ALA A 111 6.76 20.53 -2.18
CA ALA A 111 8.17 20.70 -2.54
C ALA A 111 8.36 21.82 -3.58
N GLU A 112 7.48 21.90 -4.58
CA GLU A 112 7.50 22.97 -5.59
C GLU A 112 7.21 24.34 -4.95
N GLU A 113 6.26 24.44 -4.02
CA GLU A 113 5.97 25.66 -3.25
C GLU A 113 7.15 26.11 -2.39
N ILE A 114 7.83 25.17 -1.72
CA ILE A 114 9.02 25.47 -0.91
C ILE A 114 10.14 26.03 -1.79
N ILE A 115 10.42 25.40 -2.94
CA ILE A 115 11.44 25.86 -3.89
C ILE A 115 11.09 27.27 -4.37
N HIS A 116 9.82 27.54 -4.68
CA HIS A 116 9.38 28.85 -5.11
C HIS A 116 9.60 29.92 -4.02
N CYS A 117 9.15 29.65 -2.79
CA CYS A 117 9.37 30.53 -1.64
C CYS A 117 10.86 30.81 -1.40
N GLN A 118 11.71 29.79 -1.52
CA GLN A 118 13.16 29.94 -1.38
C GLN A 118 13.74 30.86 -2.45
N ALA A 119 13.32 30.71 -3.71
CA ALA A 119 13.77 31.57 -4.81
C ALA A 119 13.36 33.04 -4.60
N GLU A 120 12.15 33.29 -4.11
CA GLU A 120 11.69 34.65 -3.77
C GLU A 120 12.51 35.26 -2.63
N CYS A 121 12.76 34.49 -1.58
CA CYS A 121 13.58 34.93 -0.44
C CYS A 121 15.02 35.27 -0.87
N GLU A 122 15.62 34.44 -1.72
CA GLU A 122 16.95 34.72 -2.29
C GLU A 122 16.97 36.02 -3.09
N SER A 123 15.94 36.26 -3.92
CA SER A 123 15.82 37.48 -4.71
C SER A 123 15.76 38.73 -3.82
N LEU A 124 14.91 38.69 -2.78
CA LEU A 124 14.79 39.77 -1.81
C LEU A 124 16.12 40.04 -1.10
N LEU A 125 16.82 38.98 -0.67
CA LEU A 125 18.13 39.09 -0.01
C LEU A 125 19.17 39.71 -0.94
N LYS A 126 19.24 39.28 -2.21
CA LYS A 126 20.13 39.86 -3.22
C LYS A 126 19.85 41.35 -3.43
N GLN A 127 18.59 41.74 -3.53
CA GLN A 127 18.20 43.15 -3.68
C GLN A 127 18.62 43.99 -2.46
N ARG A 128 18.44 43.47 -1.25
CA ARG A 128 18.86 44.15 -0.01
C ARG A 128 20.38 44.27 0.09
N LEU A 129 21.12 43.23 -0.26
CA LEU A 129 22.59 43.25 -0.30
C LEU A 129 23.12 44.28 -1.32
N GLN A 130 22.48 44.39 -2.48
CA GLN A 130 22.85 45.40 -3.47
C GLN A 130 22.60 46.82 -2.93
N ALA A 131 21.43 47.06 -2.32
CA ALA A 131 21.10 48.37 -1.75
C ALA A 131 22.05 48.77 -0.61
N THR A 132 22.44 47.83 0.27
CA THR A 132 23.42 48.10 1.34
C THR A 132 24.82 48.35 0.78
N SER A 133 25.25 47.59 -0.23
CA SER A 133 26.51 47.83 -0.94
C SER A 133 26.56 49.24 -1.55
N ASP A 134 25.50 49.66 -2.24
CA ASP A 134 25.39 50.99 -2.82
C ASP A 134 25.40 52.09 -1.75
N ALA A 135 24.70 51.89 -0.63
CA ALA A 135 24.72 52.82 0.50
C ALA A 135 26.12 52.96 1.11
N ILE A 136 26.85 51.85 1.28
CA ILE A 136 28.24 51.85 1.77
C ILE A 136 29.14 52.61 0.79
N ARG A 137 29.00 52.36 -0.51
CA ARG A 137 29.80 53.04 -1.55
C ARG A 137 29.56 54.55 -1.54
N ARG A 138 28.29 54.99 -1.49
CA ARG A 138 27.93 56.41 -1.39
C ARG A 138 28.46 57.04 -0.11
N SER A 139 28.36 56.34 1.02
CA SER A 139 28.92 56.79 2.30
C SER A 139 30.45 56.92 2.25
N ALA A 140 31.15 55.97 1.63
CA ALA A 140 32.60 56.04 1.44
C ALA A 140 33.00 57.21 0.52
N GLN A 141 32.29 57.43 -0.58
CA GLN A 141 32.50 58.58 -1.47
C GLN A 141 32.28 59.91 -0.73
N ARG A 142 31.19 60.01 0.04
CA ARG A 142 30.90 61.18 0.87
C ARG A 142 32.02 61.48 1.86
N ARG A 143 32.51 60.46 2.60
CA ARG A 143 33.65 60.63 3.52
C ARG A 143 34.92 61.11 2.82
N LYS A 144 35.19 60.64 1.59
CA LYS A 144 36.33 61.13 0.79
C LYS A 144 36.16 62.60 0.41
N LEU A 145 34.96 63.01 0.01
CA LEU A 145 34.66 64.41 -0.32
C LEU A 145 34.74 65.30 0.93
N ASP A 146 34.16 64.86 2.05
CA ASP A 146 34.21 65.59 3.33
C ASP A 146 35.67 65.76 3.80
N ALA A 147 36.55 64.78 3.55
CA ALA A 147 37.97 64.88 3.88
C ALA A 147 38.73 65.86 2.96
N ALA A 148 38.34 65.99 1.70
CA ALA A 148 38.99 66.87 0.73
C ALA A 148 38.50 68.33 0.81
N TYR A 149 37.22 68.55 1.12
CA TYR A 149 36.55 69.85 1.04
C TYR A 149 35.92 70.33 2.36
N GLY A 150 36.09 69.56 3.45
CA GLY A 150 35.38 69.76 4.71
C GLY A 150 33.93 69.22 4.67
N PRO A 151 33.28 69.02 5.83
CA PRO A 151 31.91 68.51 5.89
C PRO A 151 30.94 69.43 5.14
N ALA A 152 30.05 68.88 4.32
CA ALA A 152 29.06 69.68 3.59
C ALA A 152 28.12 70.54 4.47
N VAL A 153 28.11 70.33 5.79
CA VAL A 153 27.33 71.10 6.77
C VAL A 153 27.97 72.46 7.11
N SER A 154 29.25 72.67 6.77
CA SER A 154 29.95 73.95 7.00
C SER A 154 29.92 74.91 5.81
N HIS A 155 29.32 74.52 4.68
CA HIS A 155 29.11 75.41 3.54
C HIS A 155 27.70 75.98 3.64
N GLU A 156 27.58 77.22 4.16
CA GLU A 156 26.41 78.05 3.85
C GLU A 156 26.24 78.02 2.34
N ILE A 157 25.12 77.50 1.87
CA ILE A 157 24.74 77.50 0.45
C ILE A 157 24.95 78.93 -0.05
N PRO A 158 25.90 79.21 -0.94
CA PRO A 158 25.99 80.54 -1.51
C PRO A 158 24.76 80.72 -2.39
N THR A 159 23.77 81.46 -1.90
CA THR A 159 22.69 82.02 -2.73
C THR A 159 23.31 83.02 -3.70
N PHE A 160 23.94 82.51 -4.76
CA PHE A 160 24.26 83.31 -5.92
C PHE A 160 23.03 83.39 -6.82
N MET A 161 22.24 84.43 -6.52
CA MET A 161 21.53 85.28 -7.48
C MET A 161 20.65 84.57 -8.51
N ASP A 162 19.44 84.23 -8.09
CA ASP A 162 18.28 84.29 -8.98
C ASP A 162 17.84 85.76 -9.06
N LYS A 163 18.43 86.50 -10.00
CA LYS A 163 17.95 87.82 -10.44
C LYS A 163 17.94 87.86 -11.96
N GLN A 164 16.89 87.30 -12.55
CA GLN A 164 16.36 87.76 -13.82
C GLN A 164 15.01 88.42 -13.56
N GLN A 165 15.04 89.75 -13.43
CA GLN A 165 13.99 90.67 -13.86
C GLN A 165 14.66 91.70 -14.77
#